data_AF-A0A151I0M1-F1
#
_entry.id   AF-A0A151I0M1-F1
#
_cell.length_a   1.000
_cell.length_b   1.000
_cell.length_c   1.000
_cell.angle_alpha   90.00
_cell.angle_beta   90.00
_cell.angle_gamma   90.00
#
_symmetry.space_group_name_H-M   'P 1'
#
loop_
_entity.id
_entity.type
_entity.pdbx_description
1 polymer ?
#
loop_
_entity_poly.entity_id
_entity_poly.type
_entity_poly.pdbx_seq_one_letter_code
_entity_poly.pdbx_strand_id
1 'polypeptide(L)'
;MSQIENCFSAPTVEEIIERLKKDNSDWAQKNIEILLKMSPSSLKITKKAIDEGKEKSLADCLKIEYRLACTALSRDGDFYEGVRALLIDKDQKPIWKPSCLADVTNEYVNKRFAAFPAEKELQLLKKDNSDWAQKNIEILLKMSPSSLKITKKAIDEGKEKSLADCLKTEYRLACTALTRDGDFYEGVRALLVDKDQKPIWKPSCLADVTDEYVNKRFATFPAEKELQL
;
A
#
# COMPACT_ATOMS: atom_id res chain seq x y z
N MET A 1 30.07 4.51 3.86
CA MET A 1 28.86 3.71 4.16
C MET A 1 29.06 2.81 5.38
N SER A 2 30.22 2.15 5.55
CA SER A 2 30.47 1.26 6.69
C SER A 2 30.29 1.90 8.08
N GLN A 3 30.72 3.16 8.29
CA GLN A 3 30.57 3.84 9.58
C GLN A 3 29.11 4.14 9.94
N ILE A 4 28.28 4.54 8.96
CA ILE A 4 26.84 4.77 9.16
C ILE A 4 26.18 3.47 9.56
N GLU A 5 26.42 2.40 8.80
CA GLU A 5 25.81 1.10 9.05
C GLU A 5 26.26 0.52 10.38
N ASN A 6 27.54 0.62 10.73
CA ASN A 6 28.06 0.17 12.01
C ASN A 6 27.39 0.89 13.19
N CYS A 7 27.21 2.21 13.12
CA CYS A 7 26.66 2.98 14.24
C CYS A 7 25.12 2.89 14.32
N PHE A 8 24.42 3.07 13.19
CA PHE A 8 22.95 3.23 13.16
C PHE A 8 22.18 1.91 13.02
N SER A 9 22.86 0.78 12.78
CA SER A 9 22.24 -0.56 12.84
C SER A 9 21.91 -1.04 14.27
N ALA A 10 22.33 -0.30 15.30
CA ALA A 10 22.11 -0.72 16.68
C ALA A 10 20.61 -0.83 17.03
N PRO A 11 20.22 -1.74 17.92
CA PRO A 11 18.82 -1.97 18.29
C PRO A 11 18.19 -0.79 19.06
N THR A 12 18.98 0.04 19.74
CA THR A 12 18.48 1.15 20.57
C THR A 12 19.19 2.47 20.27
N VAL A 13 18.53 3.59 20.57
CA VAL A 13 19.12 4.93 20.39
C VAL A 13 20.32 5.13 21.31
N GLU A 14 20.24 4.60 22.53
CA GLU A 14 21.34 4.60 23.48
C GLU A 14 22.58 3.91 22.90
N GLU A 15 22.40 2.72 22.31
CA GLU A 15 23.51 2.00 21.71
C GLU A 15 24.04 2.69 20.44
N ILE A 16 23.19 3.36 19.65
CA ILE A 16 23.65 4.23 18.55
C ILE A 16 24.62 5.29 19.10
N ILE A 17 24.24 5.97 20.19
CA ILE A 17 25.08 7.00 20.82
C ILE A 17 26.38 6.39 21.36
N GLU A 18 26.34 5.22 21.99
CA GLU A 18 27.54 4.52 22.47
C GLU A 18 28.48 4.13 21.34
N ARG A 19 27.96 3.59 20.23
CA ARG A 19 28.77 3.25 19.05
C ARG A 19 29.39 4.49 18.42
N LEU A 20 28.66 5.60 18.34
CA LEU A 20 29.21 6.89 17.88
C LEU A 20 30.31 7.41 18.82
N LYS A 21 30.12 7.30 20.14
CA LYS A 21 31.15 7.69 21.13
C LYS A 21 32.42 6.85 20.99
N LYS A 22 32.26 5.56 20.66
CA LYS A 22 33.39 4.64 20.44
C LYS A 22 34.12 4.91 19.13
N ASP A 23 33.40 5.26 18.05
CA ASP A 23 34.01 5.67 16.78
C ASP A 23 34.84 6.95 16.95
N ASN A 24 34.35 7.91 17.75
CA ASN A 24 35.07 9.12 18.18
C ASN A 24 35.65 10.00 17.05
N SER A 25 35.21 9.80 15.80
CA SER A 25 35.57 10.69 14.69
C SER A 25 34.84 12.02 14.80
N ASP A 26 35.37 13.05 14.13
CA ASP A 26 34.69 14.35 14.02
C ASP A 26 33.27 14.22 13.45
N TRP A 27 33.05 13.26 12.55
CA TRP A 27 31.73 12.95 12.02
C TRP A 27 30.82 12.38 13.12
N ALA A 28 31.29 11.43 13.91
CA ALA A 28 30.50 10.83 14.98
C ALA A 28 30.16 11.83 16.09
N GLN A 29 31.13 12.67 16.49
CA GLN A 29 30.92 13.72 17.48
C GLN A 29 29.86 14.74 17.02
N LYS A 30 29.91 15.19 15.76
CA LYS A 30 28.88 16.07 15.18
C LYS A 30 27.50 15.42 15.18
N ASN A 31 27.40 14.12 14.89
CA ASN A 31 26.12 13.42 14.93
C ASN A 31 25.57 13.29 16.36
N ILE A 32 26.43 13.03 17.36
CA ILE A 32 26.04 13.03 18.77
C ILE A 32 25.47 14.40 19.17
N GLU A 33 26.13 15.49 18.80
CA GLU A 33 25.65 16.84 19.10
C GLU A 33 24.28 17.13 18.49
N ILE A 34 24.01 16.63 17.29
CA ILE A 34 22.70 16.76 16.64
C ILE A 34 21.66 15.95 17.42
N LEU A 35 21.93 14.67 17.68
CA LEU A 35 21.00 13.77 18.36
C LEU A 35 20.64 14.29 19.76
N LEU A 36 21.61 14.79 20.53
CA LEU A 36 21.37 15.31 21.89
C LEU A 36 20.55 16.61 21.92
N LYS A 37 20.40 17.33 20.80
CA LYS A 37 19.52 18.51 20.69
C LYS A 37 18.06 18.12 20.38
N MET A 38 17.82 16.91 19.87
CA MET A 38 16.49 16.45 19.47
C MET A 38 15.69 15.97 20.68
N SER A 39 14.36 15.85 20.52
CA SER A 39 13.50 15.23 21.54
C SER A 39 13.94 13.77 21.76
N PRO A 40 14.24 13.35 23.01
CA PRO A 40 14.54 11.96 23.33
C PRO A 40 13.41 11.02 22.95
N SER A 41 12.16 11.47 23.09
CA SER A 41 11.00 10.67 22.80
C SER A 41 10.82 10.44 21.30
N SER A 42 10.97 11.50 20.50
CA SER A 42 10.93 11.42 19.04
C SER A 42 12.03 10.51 18.49
N LEU A 43 13.25 10.54 19.05
CA LEU A 43 14.33 9.65 18.61
C LEU A 43 13.94 8.16 18.76
N LYS A 44 13.41 7.76 19.92
CA LYS A 44 13.01 6.37 20.15
C LYS A 44 11.79 5.96 19.32
N ILE A 45 10.81 6.86 19.19
CA ILE A 45 9.61 6.62 18.36
C ILE A 45 10.01 6.40 16.90
N THR A 46 10.84 7.29 16.34
CA THR A 46 11.30 7.18 14.95
C THR A 46 12.10 5.90 14.72
N LYS A 47 12.99 5.52 15.64
CA LYS A 47 13.74 4.25 15.52
C LYS A 47 12.80 3.05 15.45
N LYS A 48 11.83 2.97 16.37
CA LYS A 48 10.83 1.90 16.39
C LYS A 48 9.97 1.90 15.12
N ALA A 49 9.53 3.07 14.64
CA ALA A 49 8.74 3.18 13.41
C ALA A 49 9.51 2.66 12.18
N ILE A 50 10.80 3.02 12.05
CA ILE A 50 11.67 2.53 10.98
C ILE A 50 11.86 1.01 11.08
N ASP A 51 12.10 0.48 12.28
CA ASP A 51 12.30 -0.96 12.46
C ASP A 51 11.03 -1.77 12.17
N GLU A 52 9.87 -1.34 12.69
CA GLU A 52 8.59 -2.00 12.45
C GLU A 52 8.12 -1.87 10.99
N GLY A 53 8.48 -0.78 10.32
CA GLY A 53 8.10 -0.50 8.94
C GLY A 53 8.72 -1.44 7.91
N LYS A 54 9.88 -2.04 8.20
CA LYS A 54 10.59 -2.97 7.30
C LYS A 54 9.74 -4.17 6.88
N GLU A 55 8.88 -4.64 7.79
CA GLU A 55 8.06 -5.85 7.60
C GLU A 55 6.59 -5.51 7.30
N LYS A 56 6.26 -4.25 6.98
CA LYS A 56 4.88 -3.77 6.85
C LYS A 56 4.57 -3.28 5.44
N SER A 57 3.28 -3.39 5.08
CA SER A 57 2.77 -2.77 3.87
C SER A 57 2.78 -1.24 4.00
N LEU A 58 2.82 -0.53 2.87
CA LEU A 58 2.67 0.94 2.86
C LEU A 58 1.41 1.39 3.61
N ALA A 59 0.31 0.65 3.45
CA ALA A 59 -0.95 0.96 4.11
C ALA A 59 -0.86 0.86 5.64
N ASP A 60 -0.14 -0.14 6.15
CA ASP A 60 0.06 -0.30 7.60
C ASP A 60 1.05 0.74 8.14
N CYS A 61 2.10 1.08 7.39
CA CYS A 61 3.01 2.17 7.74
C CYS A 61 2.26 3.50 7.86
N LEU A 62 1.38 3.83 6.91
CA LEU A 62 0.57 5.05 6.96
C LEU A 62 -0.37 5.10 8.17
N LYS A 63 -0.93 3.97 8.60
CA LYS A 63 -1.72 3.90 9.84
C LYS A 63 -0.86 4.16 11.08
N ILE A 64 0.35 3.60 11.13
CA ILE A 64 1.30 3.86 12.21
C ILE A 64 1.67 5.34 12.24
N GLU A 65 2.10 5.90 11.12
CA GLU A 65 2.45 7.33 11.01
C GLU A 65 1.29 8.24 11.40
N TYR A 66 0.06 7.88 11.04
CA TYR A 66 -1.13 8.61 11.48
C TYR A 66 -1.27 8.63 13.01
N ARG A 67 -1.13 7.48 13.69
CA ARG A 67 -1.16 7.41 15.15
C ARG A 67 -0.04 8.23 15.78
N LEU A 68 1.17 8.16 15.22
CA LEU A 68 2.32 8.92 15.69
C LEU A 68 2.11 10.43 15.53
N ALA A 69 1.59 10.87 14.39
CA ALA A 69 1.25 12.28 14.16
C ALA A 69 0.17 12.76 15.14
N CYS A 70 -0.91 12.00 15.31
CA CYS A 70 -1.98 12.35 16.24
C CYS A 70 -1.49 12.42 17.70
N THR A 71 -0.61 11.51 18.11
CA THR A 71 -0.05 11.51 19.48
C THR A 71 1.01 12.59 19.67
N ALA A 72 1.80 12.91 18.65
CA ALA A 72 2.74 14.04 18.69
C ALA A 72 2.01 15.39 18.81
N LEU A 73 0.84 15.52 18.20
CA LEU A 73 -0.05 16.69 18.28
C LEU A 73 -0.94 16.70 19.52
N SER A 74 -0.85 15.70 20.40
CA SER A 74 -1.55 15.72 21.68
C SER A 74 -0.89 16.71 22.65
N ARG A 75 -1.60 17.10 23.72
CA ARG A 75 -1.05 17.98 24.78
C ARG A 75 0.20 17.40 25.44
N ASP A 76 0.37 16.09 25.37
CA ASP A 76 1.41 15.30 26.02
C ASP A 76 2.60 15.06 25.07
N GLY A 77 2.57 15.63 23.86
CA GLY A 77 3.57 15.48 22.82
C GLY A 77 4.58 16.62 22.78
N ASP A 78 5.79 16.32 22.32
CA ASP A 78 6.90 17.28 22.20
C ASP A 78 6.74 18.25 21.00
N PHE A 79 5.75 18.05 20.13
CA PHE A 79 5.62 18.84 18.89
C PHE A 79 5.48 20.34 19.16
N TYR A 80 4.61 20.72 20.09
CA TYR A 80 4.38 22.12 20.43
C TYR A 80 5.63 22.78 21.01
N GLU A 81 6.38 22.06 21.84
CA GLU A 81 7.63 22.58 22.40
C GLU A 81 8.70 22.76 21.34
N GLY A 82 8.82 21.83 20.39
CA GLY A 82 9.73 21.96 19.25
C GLY A 82 9.38 23.16 18.38
N VAL A 83 8.09 23.36 18.09
CA VAL A 83 7.60 24.53 17.34
C VAL A 83 7.88 25.82 18.12
N ARG A 84 7.63 25.84 19.43
CA ARG A 84 7.91 27.00 20.28
C ARG A 84 9.38 27.39 20.21
N ALA A 85 10.28 26.45 20.50
CA ALA A 85 11.72 26.70 20.56
C ALA A 85 12.32 27.12 19.22
N LEU A 86 11.81 26.57 18.11
CA LEU A 86 12.37 26.80 16.78
C LEU A 86 11.73 27.99 16.04
N LEU A 87 10.41 28.16 16.13
CA LEU A 87 9.65 29.08 15.26
C LEU A 87 9.00 30.25 16.01
N ILE A 88 8.57 30.04 17.26
CA ILE A 88 7.86 31.07 18.04
C ILE A 88 8.86 31.94 18.79
N ASP A 89 9.52 31.37 19.79
CA ASP A 89 10.47 32.08 20.66
C ASP A 89 11.86 32.14 20.02
N LYS A 90 12.16 31.19 19.13
CA LYS A 90 13.42 31.09 18.37
C LYS A 90 14.65 31.04 19.29
N ASP A 91 14.48 30.50 20.49
CA ASP A 91 15.54 30.40 21.50
C ASP A 91 16.47 29.21 21.28
N GLN A 92 16.06 28.24 20.46
CA GLN A 92 16.76 26.95 20.25
C GLN A 92 17.02 26.18 21.56
N LYS A 93 16.17 26.38 22.56
CA LYS A 93 16.27 25.78 23.90
C LYS A 93 14.97 25.05 24.27
N PRO A 94 14.67 23.93 23.60
CA PRO A 94 13.48 23.16 23.91
C PRO A 94 13.57 22.49 25.29
N ILE A 95 12.45 22.48 26.01
CA ILE A 95 12.25 21.83 27.30
C ILE A 95 11.51 20.51 27.06
N TRP A 96 12.24 19.50 26.59
CA TRP A 96 11.67 18.20 26.26
C TRP A 96 11.08 17.47 27.46
N LYS A 97 9.96 16.77 27.24
CA LYS A 97 9.34 15.90 28.24
C LYS A 97 8.94 14.57 27.59
N PRO A 98 9.67 13.48 27.86
CA PRO A 98 10.80 13.35 28.80
C PRO A 98 12.10 14.07 28.38
N SER A 99 12.92 14.46 29.36
CA SER A 99 14.12 15.27 29.13
C SER A 99 15.38 14.47 28.74
N CYS A 100 15.41 13.16 28.98
CA CYS A 100 16.52 12.31 28.58
C CYS A 100 16.05 10.94 28.07
N LEU A 101 16.92 10.22 27.36
CA LEU A 101 16.59 8.92 26.77
C LEU A 101 16.21 7.86 27.81
N ALA A 102 16.86 7.88 28.97
CA ALA A 102 16.59 6.92 30.05
C ALA A 102 15.15 7.02 30.59
N ASP A 103 14.56 8.22 30.55
CA ASP A 103 13.20 8.47 31.01
C ASP A 103 12.13 8.04 29.99
N VAL A 104 12.53 7.78 28.74
CA VAL A 104 11.62 7.32 27.70
C VAL A 104 11.49 5.80 27.79
N THR A 105 10.44 5.34 28.48
CA THR A 105 10.16 3.92 28.69
C THR A 105 9.57 3.26 27.44
N ASN A 106 9.73 1.94 27.33
CA ASN A 106 9.08 1.17 26.25
C ASN A 106 7.55 1.29 26.31
N GLU A 107 6.97 1.39 27.50
CA GLU A 107 5.53 1.63 27.68
C GLU A 107 5.10 2.98 27.10
N TYR A 108 5.86 4.04 27.39
CA TYR A 108 5.64 5.37 26.84
C TYR A 108 5.65 5.36 25.31
N VAL A 109 6.61 4.65 24.70
CA VAL A 109 6.71 4.52 23.25
C VAL A 109 5.55 3.68 22.71
N ASN A 110 5.30 2.49 23.26
CA ASN A 110 4.26 1.57 22.78
C ASN A 110 2.86 2.18 22.85
N LYS A 111 2.57 3.00 23.86
CA LYS A 111 1.29 3.71 23.97
C LYS A 111 1.00 4.59 22.75
N ARG A 112 2.02 5.13 22.09
CA ARG A 112 1.88 6.02 20.92
C ARG A 112 1.62 5.26 19.61
N PHE A 113 1.95 3.97 19.58
CA PHE A 113 1.68 3.06 18.46
C PHE A 113 0.31 2.36 18.60
N ALA A 114 -0.33 2.48 19.76
CA ALA A 114 -1.60 1.82 20.05
C ALA A 114 -2.68 2.21 19.04
N ALA A 115 -3.47 1.22 18.63
CA ALA A 115 -4.57 1.46 17.70
C ALA A 115 -5.62 2.39 18.29
N PHE A 116 -6.16 3.27 17.45
CA PHE A 116 -7.35 4.03 17.83
C PHE A 116 -8.61 3.17 17.65
N PRO A 117 -9.72 3.55 18.30
CA PRO A 117 -11.03 3.04 17.92
C PRO A 117 -11.27 3.16 16.41
N ALA A 118 -11.99 2.21 15.81
CA ALA A 118 -12.11 2.09 14.36
C ALA A 118 -12.62 3.38 13.68
N GLU A 119 -13.49 4.11 14.36
CA GLU A 119 -14.06 5.38 13.91
C GLU A 119 -13.06 6.56 13.91
N LYS A 120 -11.95 6.44 14.65
CA LYS A 120 -10.86 7.43 14.72
C LYS A 120 -9.58 6.98 14.02
N GLU A 121 -9.49 5.72 13.60
CA GLU A 121 -8.32 5.18 12.92
C GLU A 121 -8.24 5.64 11.45
N LEU A 122 -7.03 5.70 10.88
CA LEU A 122 -6.87 6.03 9.46
C LEU A 122 -7.50 4.95 8.58
N GLN A 123 -8.52 5.36 7.82
CA GLN A 123 -9.22 4.52 6.85
C GLN A 123 -8.70 4.78 5.44
N LEU A 124 -7.70 4.01 5.00
CA LEU A 124 -7.07 4.16 3.67
C LEU A 124 -7.90 3.56 2.53
N LEU A 125 -8.61 2.48 2.80
CA LEU A 125 -9.48 1.80 1.85
C LEU A 125 -10.91 1.93 2.37
N LYS A 126 -11.52 3.10 2.21
CA LYS A 126 -12.97 3.14 2.30
C LYS A 126 -13.48 2.30 1.13
N LYS A 127 -14.28 1.28 1.44
CA LYS A 127 -15.19 0.72 0.45
C LYS A 127 -15.97 1.90 -0.10
N ASP A 128 -15.71 2.25 -1.36
CA ASP A 128 -16.42 3.34 -1.98
C ASP A 128 -17.88 2.89 -2.09
N ASN A 129 -18.71 3.45 -1.22
CA ASN A 129 -20.15 3.20 -1.21
C ASN A 129 -20.89 4.37 -1.85
N SER A 130 -20.19 5.24 -2.59
CA SER A 130 -20.81 6.31 -3.36
C SER A 130 -21.84 5.75 -4.33
N ASP A 131 -22.79 6.60 -4.72
CA ASP A 131 -23.75 6.28 -5.77
C ASP A 131 -23.06 5.86 -7.06
N TRP A 132 -21.86 6.41 -7.33
CA TRP A 132 -21.05 6.01 -8.48
C TRP A 132 -20.61 4.55 -8.35
N ALA A 133 -20.01 4.16 -7.23
CA ALA A 133 -19.54 2.79 -7.02
C ALA A 133 -20.69 1.77 -7.02
N GLN A 134 -21.82 2.10 -6.38
CA GLN A 134 -23.00 1.24 -6.37
C GLN A 134 -23.56 1.03 -7.79
N LYS A 135 -23.73 2.11 -8.57
CA LYS A 135 -24.17 2.02 -9.98
C LYS A 135 -23.23 1.17 -10.83
N ASN A 136 -21.91 1.30 -10.63
CA ASN A 136 -20.95 0.48 -11.36
C ASN A 136 -21.03 -1.00 -10.98
N ILE A 137 -21.21 -1.32 -9.69
CA ILE A 137 -21.43 -2.70 -9.25
C ILE A 137 -22.69 -3.28 -9.91
N GLU A 138 -23.80 -2.53 -9.93
CA GLU A 138 -25.03 -2.97 -10.59
C GLU A 138 -24.85 -3.24 -12.08
N ILE A 139 -24.06 -2.42 -12.78
CA ILE A 139 -23.72 -2.64 -14.20
C ILE A 139 -22.91 -3.92 -14.34
N LEU A 140 -21.83 -4.07 -13.56
CA LEU A 140 -20.93 -5.22 -13.64
C LEU A 140 -21.66 -6.54 -13.34
N LEU A 141 -22.59 -6.55 -12.37
CA LEU A 141 -23.38 -7.74 -12.03
C LEU A 141 -24.32 -8.20 -13.15
N LYS A 142 -24.64 -7.35 -14.12
CA LYS A 142 -25.44 -7.70 -15.31
C LYS A 142 -24.58 -8.25 -16.46
N MET A 143 -23.26 -8.04 -16.43
CA MET A 143 -22.33 -8.46 -17.49
C MET A 143 -21.93 -9.94 -17.33
N SER A 144 -21.34 -10.52 -18.39
CA SER A 144 -20.81 -11.89 -18.35
C SER A 144 -19.67 -12.00 -17.31
N PRO A 145 -19.80 -12.88 -16.29
CA PRO A 145 -18.75 -13.08 -15.29
C PRO A 145 -17.42 -13.53 -15.89
N SER A 146 -17.47 -14.37 -16.92
CA SER A 146 -16.27 -14.87 -17.60
C SER A 146 -15.53 -13.74 -18.31
N SER A 147 -16.26 -12.92 -19.07
CA SER A 147 -15.70 -11.76 -19.77
C SER A 147 -15.06 -10.77 -18.81
N LEU A 148 -15.70 -10.47 -17.67
CA LEU A 148 -15.14 -9.58 -16.66
C LEU A 148 -13.76 -10.03 -16.15
N LYS A 149 -13.60 -11.31 -15.81
CA LYS A 149 -12.30 -11.83 -15.33
C LYS A 149 -11.26 -11.88 -16.44
N ILE A 150 -11.65 -12.27 -17.65
CA ILE A 150 -10.75 -12.31 -18.82
C ILE A 150 -10.22 -10.91 -19.13
N THR A 151 -11.11 -9.93 -19.25
CA THR A 151 -10.73 -8.53 -19.55
C THR A 151 -9.85 -7.95 -18.44
N LYS A 152 -10.14 -8.25 -17.16
CA LYS A 152 -9.27 -7.82 -16.06
C LYS A 152 -7.84 -8.35 -16.23
N LYS A 153 -7.68 -9.66 -16.50
CA LYS A 153 -6.36 -10.27 -16.71
C LYS A 153 -5.66 -9.69 -17.93
N ALA A 154 -6.38 -9.45 -19.03
CA ALA A 154 -5.83 -8.84 -20.24
C ALA A 154 -5.26 -7.44 -19.96
N ILE A 155 -6.01 -6.60 -19.23
CA ILE A 155 -5.56 -5.26 -18.82
C ILE A 155 -4.33 -5.34 -17.90
N ASP A 156 -4.33 -6.25 -16.92
CA ASP A 156 -3.23 -6.37 -15.98
C ASP A 156 -1.94 -6.85 -16.65
N GLU A 157 -2.00 -7.86 -17.52
CA GLU A 157 -0.82 -8.33 -18.25
C GLU A 157 -0.38 -7.38 -19.37
N GLY A 158 -1.32 -6.61 -19.94
CA GLY A 158 -1.05 -5.69 -21.04
C GLY A 158 -0.16 -4.52 -20.65
N LYS A 159 -0.11 -4.16 -19.36
CA LYS A 159 0.73 -3.06 -18.83
C LYS A 159 2.22 -3.24 -19.13
N GLU A 160 2.67 -4.48 -19.23
CA GLU A 160 4.08 -4.86 -19.43
C GLU A 160 4.37 -5.36 -20.86
N LYS A 161 3.38 -5.31 -21.78
CA LYS A 161 3.48 -5.88 -23.13
C LYS A 161 3.64 -4.80 -24.21
N SER A 162 4.26 -5.18 -25.33
CA SER A 162 4.26 -4.34 -26.52
C SER A 162 2.88 -4.26 -27.16
N LEU A 163 2.63 -3.24 -28.00
CA LEU A 163 1.38 -3.14 -28.76
C LEU A 163 1.13 -4.40 -29.62
N ALA A 164 2.17 -4.94 -30.23
CA ALA A 164 2.07 -6.15 -31.04
C ALA A 164 1.64 -7.37 -30.21
N ASP A 165 2.18 -7.53 -29.00
CA ASP A 165 1.83 -8.64 -28.11
C ASP A 165 0.43 -8.47 -27.51
N CYS A 166 0.00 -7.23 -27.24
CA CYS A 166 -1.38 -6.93 -26.87
C CYS A 166 -2.35 -7.31 -27.99
N LEU A 167 -2.06 -6.96 -29.24
CA LEU A 167 -2.90 -7.32 -30.39
C LEU A 167 -2.98 -8.84 -30.61
N LYS A 168 -1.86 -9.57 -30.44
CA LYS A 168 -1.87 -11.04 -30.45
C LYS A 168 -2.72 -11.62 -29.32
N THR A 169 -2.64 -11.03 -28.13
CA THR A 169 -3.46 -11.43 -26.97
C THR A 169 -4.96 -11.21 -27.27
N GLU A 170 -5.35 -10.02 -27.70
CA GLU A 170 -6.73 -9.68 -28.06
C GLU A 170 -7.28 -10.56 -29.18
N TYR A 171 -6.45 -10.88 -30.19
CA TYR A 171 -6.83 -11.81 -31.25
C TYR A 171 -7.21 -13.19 -30.70
N ARG A 172 -6.39 -13.77 -29.82
CA ARG A 172 -6.69 -15.06 -29.18
C ARG A 172 -7.96 -15.00 -28.35
N LEU A 173 -8.16 -13.90 -27.59
CA LEU A 173 -9.36 -13.70 -26.77
C LEU A 173 -10.62 -13.59 -27.64
N ALA A 174 -10.56 -12.85 -28.75
CA ALA A 174 -11.67 -12.75 -29.70
C ALA A 174 -12.00 -14.11 -30.33
N CYS A 175 -10.99 -14.86 -30.78
CA CYS A 175 -11.18 -16.20 -31.35
C CYS A 175 -11.81 -17.16 -30.33
N THR A 176 -11.34 -17.14 -29.08
CA THR A 176 -11.87 -18.02 -28.02
C THR A 176 -13.26 -17.61 -27.54
N ALA A 177 -13.57 -16.30 -27.49
CA ALA A 177 -14.89 -15.79 -27.14
C ALA A 177 -15.98 -16.19 -28.13
N LEU A 178 -15.62 -16.34 -29.41
CA LEU A 178 -16.52 -16.79 -30.49
C LEU A 178 -16.65 -18.32 -30.59
N THR A 179 -16.07 -19.08 -29.66
CA THR A 179 -16.32 -20.53 -29.61
C THR A 179 -17.64 -20.84 -28.91
N ARG A 180 -18.16 -22.07 -29.10
CA ARG A 180 -19.38 -22.54 -28.42
C ARG A 180 -19.28 -22.55 -26.89
N ASP A 181 -18.06 -22.55 -26.36
CA ASP A 181 -17.78 -22.52 -24.92
C ASP A 181 -17.70 -21.08 -24.37
N GLY A 182 -17.98 -20.07 -25.20
CA GLY A 182 -17.97 -18.65 -24.84
C GLY A 182 -19.37 -18.06 -24.66
N ASP A 183 -19.48 -17.08 -23.76
CA ASP A 183 -20.73 -16.36 -23.45
C ASP A 183 -21.15 -15.32 -24.51
N PHE A 184 -20.33 -15.10 -25.55
CA PHE A 184 -20.58 -14.04 -26.53
C PHE A 184 -21.94 -14.20 -27.22
N TYR A 185 -22.26 -15.42 -27.66
CA TYR A 185 -23.52 -15.70 -28.32
C TYR A 185 -24.72 -15.48 -27.41
N GLU A 186 -24.60 -15.80 -26.12
CA GLU A 186 -25.66 -15.54 -25.15
C GLU A 186 -25.88 -14.04 -24.95
N GLY A 187 -24.81 -13.25 -24.90
CA GLY A 187 -24.91 -11.80 -24.84
C GLY A 187 -25.60 -11.22 -26.08
N VAL A 188 -25.24 -11.70 -27.26
CA VAL A 188 -25.89 -11.33 -28.54
C VAL A 188 -27.36 -11.74 -28.53
N ARG A 189 -27.69 -12.96 -28.08
CA ARG A 189 -29.06 -13.45 -27.98
C ARG A 189 -29.90 -12.51 -27.11
N ALA A 190 -29.47 -12.29 -25.87
CA ALA A 190 -30.22 -11.50 -24.89
C ALA A 190 -30.40 -10.03 -25.32
N LEU A 191 -29.39 -9.44 -25.96
CA LEU A 191 -29.39 -8.02 -26.29
C LEU A 191 -29.96 -7.69 -27.67
N LEU A 192 -29.64 -8.50 -28.69
CA LEU A 192 -29.90 -8.18 -30.10
C LEU A 192 -30.96 -9.08 -30.74
N VAL A 193 -31.01 -10.36 -30.38
CA VAL A 193 -31.92 -11.33 -31.00
C VAL A 193 -33.27 -11.34 -30.29
N ASP A 194 -33.29 -11.83 -29.05
CA ASP A 194 -34.50 -11.98 -28.24
C ASP A 194 -34.87 -10.66 -27.55
N LYS A 195 -33.89 -9.78 -27.35
CA LYS A 195 -34.04 -8.44 -26.73
C LYS A 195 -34.71 -8.49 -25.35
N ASP A 196 -34.55 -9.60 -24.63
CA ASP A 196 -35.14 -9.82 -23.31
C ASP A 196 -34.34 -9.15 -22.18
N GLN A 197 -33.09 -8.76 -22.45
CA GLN A 197 -32.13 -8.24 -21.46
C GLN A 197 -31.92 -9.19 -20.26
N LYS A 198 -32.09 -10.49 -20.48
CA LYS A 198 -32.00 -11.55 -19.47
C LYS A 198 -31.00 -12.62 -19.93
N PRO A 199 -29.70 -12.29 -19.97
CA PRO A 199 -28.69 -13.26 -20.36
C PRO A 199 -28.56 -14.39 -19.33
N ILE A 200 -28.33 -15.60 -19.82
CA ILE A 200 -28.11 -16.82 -19.05
C ILE A 200 -26.63 -17.19 -19.15
N TRP A 201 -25.80 -16.45 -18.41
CA TRP A 201 -24.33 -16.61 -18.45
C TRP A 201 -23.86 -17.98 -17.96
N LYS A 202 -22.81 -18.50 -18.60
CA LYS A 202 -22.11 -19.72 -18.22
C LYS A 202 -20.60 -19.49 -18.28
N PRO A 203 -19.94 -19.23 -17.13
CA PRO A 203 -20.44 -19.38 -15.76
C PRO A 203 -21.40 -18.27 -15.30
N SER A 204 -22.31 -18.61 -14.38
CA SER A 204 -23.40 -17.71 -13.94
C SER A 204 -23.00 -16.66 -12.91
N CYS A 205 -21.89 -16.85 -12.20
CA CYS A 205 -21.38 -15.87 -11.25
C CYS A 205 -19.85 -15.81 -11.23
N LEU A 206 -19.31 -14.74 -10.65
CA LEU A 206 -17.85 -14.53 -10.59
C LEU A 206 -17.11 -15.61 -9.79
N ALA A 207 -17.76 -16.23 -8.80
CA ALA A 207 -17.13 -17.30 -8.00
C ALA A 207 -16.86 -18.56 -8.84
N ASP A 208 -17.71 -18.85 -9.82
CA ASP A 208 -17.61 -20.05 -10.67
C ASP A 208 -16.55 -19.93 -11.78
N VAL A 209 -16.06 -18.71 -12.04
CA VAL A 209 -15.01 -18.46 -13.04
C VAL A 209 -13.64 -18.72 -12.41
N THR A 210 -13.10 -19.93 -12.55
CA THR A 210 -11.81 -20.30 -11.97
C THR A 210 -10.62 -19.65 -12.71
N ASP A 211 -9.47 -19.54 -12.06
CA ASP A 211 -8.26 -19.04 -12.72
C ASP A 211 -7.82 -19.96 -13.87
N GLU A 212 -8.02 -21.27 -13.73
CA GLU A 212 -7.82 -22.24 -14.81
C GLU A 212 -8.72 -21.93 -16.02
N TYR A 213 -10.00 -21.66 -15.77
CA TYR A 213 -10.94 -21.26 -16.82
C TYR A 213 -10.41 -20.04 -17.58
N VAL A 214 -9.97 -19.01 -16.85
CA VAL A 214 -9.45 -17.77 -17.44
C VAL A 214 -8.15 -18.04 -18.22
N ASN A 215 -7.17 -18.69 -17.59
CA ASN A 215 -5.85 -18.94 -18.18
C ASN A 215 -5.93 -19.76 -19.48
N LYS A 216 -6.87 -20.70 -19.58
CA LYS A 216 -7.11 -21.47 -20.82
C LYS A 216 -7.39 -20.57 -22.04
N ARG A 217 -8.02 -19.40 -21.86
CA ARG A 217 -8.35 -18.47 -22.95
C ARG A 217 -7.14 -17.66 -23.44
N PHE A 218 -6.07 -17.59 -22.65
CA PHE A 218 -4.83 -16.91 -22.99
C PHE A 218 -3.78 -17.84 -23.62
N ALA A 219 -4.12 -19.12 -23.82
CA ALA A 219 -3.23 -20.08 -24.48
C ALA A 219 -2.85 -19.60 -25.89
N THR A 220 -1.57 -19.75 -26.23
CA THR A 220 -1.03 -19.40 -27.55
C THR A 220 -1.58 -20.33 -28.63
N PHE A 221 -1.75 -19.81 -29.85
CA PHE A 221 -2.07 -20.65 -30.99
C PHE A 221 -0.79 -21.17 -31.67
N PRO A 222 -0.90 -22.26 -32.44
CA PRO A 222 0.15 -22.64 -33.38
C PRO A 222 0.52 -21.45 -34.28
N ALA A 223 1.79 -21.35 -34.68
CA ALA A 223 2.32 -20.19 -35.39
C ALA A 223 1.51 -19.83 -36.65
N GLU A 224 1.01 -20.85 -37.37
CA GLU A 224 0.21 -20.71 -38.57
C GLU A 224 -1.22 -20.20 -38.33
N LYS A 225 -1.70 -20.24 -37.09
CA LYS A 225 -3.02 -19.74 -36.66
C LYS A 225 -2.94 -18.48 -35.81
N GLU A 226 -1.73 -18.00 -35.52
CA GLU A 226 -1.50 -16.81 -34.72
C GLU A 226 -1.56 -15.54 -35.58
N LEU A 227 -1.94 -14.43 -34.96
CA LEU A 227 -1.89 -13.13 -35.62
C LEU A 227 -0.45 -12.77 -36.02
N GLN A 228 -0.24 -12.56 -37.33
CA GLN A 228 1.01 -12.07 -37.90
C GLN A 228 0.97 -10.54 -37.97
N LEU A 229 1.97 -9.88 -37.40
CA LEU A 229 2.11 -8.42 -37.33
C LEU A 229 3.49 -7.99 -37.82
#